data_AF-A0A392QYD5-F1
#
_entry.id   AF-A0A392QYD5-F1
#
_cell.length_a   1.000
_cell.length_b   1.000
_cell.length_c   1.000
_cell.angle_alpha   90.00
_cell.angle_beta   90.00
_cell.angle_gamma   90.00
#
_symmetry.space_group_name_H-M   'P 1'
#
loop_
_entity.id
_entity.type
_entity.pdbx_description
1 polymer ?
#
loop_
_entity_poly.entity_id
_entity_poly.type
_entity_poly.pdbx_seq_one_letter_code
_entity_poly.pdbx_strand_id
1 'polypeptide(L)'
;MDETLSPDENGGGMTLQQAINALHNLQAKVNNMEQEHEHHDAKSDDDALEASQPLAQALWDTRVPPNFKIPHLPTFDGKTNPLEHLMAVVTQTSI
;
A
#
# COMPACT_ATOMS: atom_id res chain seq x y z
N MET A 1 -49.55 -11.53 -33.94
CA MET A 1 -48.09 -11.73 -34.02
C MET A 1 -47.48 -10.74 -33.06
N ASP A 2 -46.83 -11.32 -32.06
CA ASP A 2 -46.40 -10.79 -30.77
C ASP A 2 -45.63 -9.47 -30.77
N GLU A 3 -46.01 -8.68 -29.76
CA GLU A 3 -45.21 -7.72 -29.01
C GLU A 3 -43.89 -8.34 -28.54
N THR A 4 -42.76 -7.71 -28.87
CA THR A 4 -41.61 -7.63 -27.96
C THR A 4 -40.85 -6.34 -28.27
N LEU A 5 -41.22 -5.26 -27.59
CA LEU A 5 -40.35 -4.10 -27.45
C LEU A 5 -39.87 -4.07 -26.00
N SER A 6 -38.70 -4.63 -25.75
CA SER A 6 -37.91 -4.26 -24.57
C SER A 6 -37.26 -2.92 -24.86
N PRO A 7 -37.41 -1.95 -23.94
CA PRO A 7 -36.26 -1.13 -23.63
C PRO A 7 -36.12 -0.79 -22.13
N ASP A 8 -34.85 -0.64 -21.76
CA ASP A 8 -34.30 0.10 -20.61
C ASP A 8 -34.26 -0.56 -19.23
N GLU A 9 -33.19 -1.35 -19.06
CA GLU A 9 -32.42 -1.48 -17.83
C GLU A 9 -31.87 -0.10 -17.41
N ASN A 10 -32.72 0.75 -16.80
CA ASN A 10 -32.29 2.04 -16.27
C ASN A 10 -33.01 2.36 -14.94
N GLY A 11 -32.35 2.02 -13.83
CA GLY A 11 -32.25 2.90 -12.66
C GLY A 11 -33.53 3.33 -11.92
N GLY A 12 -34.58 2.51 -11.85
CA GLY A 12 -35.83 2.89 -11.16
C GLY A 12 -36.39 1.78 -10.28
N GLY A 13 -35.93 1.65 -9.04
CA GLY A 13 -36.46 0.59 -8.19
C GLY A 13 -35.98 0.54 -6.74
N MET A 14 -35.85 1.67 -6.05
CA MET A 14 -35.81 1.63 -4.58
C MET A 14 -37.02 2.36 -4.01
N THR A 15 -37.79 1.65 -3.18
CA THR A 15 -38.87 2.28 -2.40
C THR A 15 -38.25 3.18 -1.33
N LEU A 16 -38.98 4.22 -0.89
CA LEU A 16 -38.51 5.12 0.18
C LEU A 16 -38.14 4.35 1.46
N GLN A 17 -38.91 3.31 1.77
CA GLN A 17 -38.64 2.43 2.91
C GLN A 17 -37.29 1.71 2.76
N GLN A 18 -36.96 1.24 1.55
CA GLN A 18 -35.66 0.62 1.26
C GLN A 18 -34.51 1.61 1.41
N ALA A 19 -34.69 2.85 0.94
CA ALA A 19 -33.68 3.89 1.09
C ALA A 19 -33.42 4.24 2.57
N ILE A 20 -34.49 4.35 3.38
CA ILE A 20 -34.38 4.60 4.82
C ILE A 20 -33.66 3.44 5.52
N ASN A 21 -34.02 2.20 5.21
CA ASN A 21 -33.36 1.03 5.78
C ASN A 21 -31.88 0.95 5.36
N ALA A 22 -31.56 1.28 4.10
CA ALA A 22 -30.18 1.32 3.63
C ALA A 22 -29.35 2.39 4.37
N LEU A 23 -29.93 3.58 4.62
CA LEU A 23 -29.29 4.63 5.41
C LEU A 23 -29.02 4.19 6.85
N HIS A 24 -29.98 3.54 7.50
CA HIS A 24 -29.78 3.01 8.85
C HIS A 24 -28.69 1.94 8.92
N ASN A 25 -28.66 1.02 7.94
CA ASN A 25 -27.61 0.01 7.86
C ASN A 25 -26.23 0.64 7.59
N LEU A 26 -26.17 1.66 6.72
CA LEU A 26 -24.93 2.37 6.43
C LEU A 26 -24.41 3.10 7.68
N GLN A 27 -25.29 3.79 8.41
CA GLN A 27 -24.94 4.47 9.65
C GLN A 27 -24.40 3.49 10.70
N ALA A 28 -25.04 2.32 10.86
CA ALA A 28 -24.56 1.27 11.76
C ALA A 28 -23.18 0.75 11.35
N LYS A 29 -22.96 0.55 10.04
CA LYS A 29 -21.68 0.10 9.49
C LYS A 29 -20.56 1.12 9.69
N VAL A 30 -20.84 2.41 9.47
CA VAL A 30 -19.87 3.48 9.66
C VAL A 30 -19.47 3.59 11.13
N ASN A 31 -20.43 3.55 12.05
CA ASN A 31 -20.14 3.57 13.49
C ASN A 31 -19.33 2.34 13.93
N ASN A 32 -19.62 1.16 13.38
CA ASN A 32 -18.86 -0.05 13.68
C ASN A 32 -17.42 0.06 13.16
N MET A 33 -17.23 0.58 11.95
CA MET A 33 -15.92 0.80 11.36
C MET A 33 -15.10 1.87 12.09
N GLU A 34 -15.73 2.94 12.57
CA GLU A 34 -15.08 3.97 13.39
C GLU A 34 -14.63 3.38 14.75
N GLN A 35 -15.50 2.62 15.41
CA GLN A 35 -15.15 1.90 16.64
C GLN A 35 -14.03 0.86 16.40
N GLU A 36 -14.06 0.13 15.29
CA GLU A 36 -12.99 -0.80 14.92
C GLU A 36 -11.68 -0.05 14.67
N HIS A 37 -11.69 1.14 14.06
CA HIS A 37 -10.49 1.96 13.88
C HIS A 37 -9.91 2.43 15.22
N GLU A 38 -10.74 2.86 16.18
CA GLU A 38 -10.29 3.22 17.53
C GLU A 38 -9.68 2.04 18.30
N HIS A 39 -10.12 0.81 18.03
CA HIS A 39 -9.52 -0.41 18.57
C HIS A 39 -8.30 -0.90 17.77
N HIS A 40 -8.23 -0.63 16.46
CA HIS A 40 -7.09 -0.95 15.60
C HIS A 40 -5.91 0.00 15.85
N ASP A 41 -6.12 1.28 16.18
CA ASP A 41 -5.02 2.15 16.63
C ASP A 41 -4.36 1.64 17.93
N ALA A 42 -5.08 0.83 18.72
CA ALA A 42 -4.55 0.21 19.94
C ALA A 42 -4.04 -1.24 19.74
N LYS A 43 -4.29 -1.88 18.58
CA LYS A 43 -3.96 -3.30 18.34
C LYS A 43 -3.38 -3.60 16.95
N SER A 44 -3.16 -2.60 16.11
CA SER A 44 -2.43 -2.67 14.85
C SER A 44 -0.92 -2.59 15.10
N ASP A 45 -0.44 -3.42 16.03
CA ASP A 45 0.99 -3.69 16.26
C ASP A 45 1.35 -5.11 15.73
N ASP A 46 0.39 -5.80 15.08
CA ASP A 46 0.59 -7.15 14.51
C ASP A 46 0.86 -7.13 13.00
N ASP A 47 0.68 -5.98 12.33
CA ASP A 47 1.40 -5.66 11.10
C ASP A 47 2.53 -4.68 11.45
N ALA A 48 3.31 -5.09 12.45
CA ALA A 48 4.68 -4.64 12.61
C ALA A 48 5.38 -4.89 11.27
N LEU A 49 5.28 -3.92 10.37
CA LEU A 49 6.31 -3.62 9.39
C LEU A 49 7.60 -3.54 10.18
N GLU A 50 8.24 -4.70 10.37
CA GLU A 50 9.61 -4.91 10.84
C GLU A 50 10.14 -3.65 11.47
N ALA A 51 9.72 -3.36 12.71
CA ALA A 51 9.80 -2.04 13.35
C ALA A 51 11.11 -1.38 12.93
N SER A 52 11.03 -0.53 11.89
CA SER A 52 12.21 -0.20 11.10
C SER A 52 13.01 0.70 12.00
N GLN A 53 13.94 0.08 12.73
CA GLN A 53 14.78 0.75 13.70
C GLN A 53 15.34 1.95 12.96
N PRO A 54 15.00 3.18 13.39
CA PRO A 54 15.48 4.35 12.68
C PRO A 54 16.99 4.23 12.65
N LEU A 55 17.57 4.32 11.43
CA LEU A 55 19.01 4.23 11.26
C LEU A 55 19.65 5.16 12.28
N ALA A 56 20.50 4.60 13.15
CA ALA A 56 20.98 5.30 14.33
C ALA A 56 21.55 6.67 13.92
N GLN A 57 21.20 7.73 14.65
CA GLN A 57 21.66 9.10 14.35
C GLN A 57 23.18 9.17 14.18
N ALA A 58 23.91 8.35 14.97
CA ALA A 58 25.36 8.21 14.86
C ALA A 58 25.84 7.79 13.45
N LEU A 59 25.08 6.99 12.71
CA LEU A 59 25.41 6.59 11.33
C LEU A 59 25.24 7.73 10.34
N TRP A 60 24.24 8.60 10.55
CA TRP A 60 24.05 9.81 9.74
C TRP A 60 25.12 10.87 10.03
N ASP A 61 25.53 11.00 11.29
CA ASP A 61 26.56 11.95 11.72
C ASP A 61 27.99 11.45 11.44
N THR A 62 28.14 10.17 11.10
CA THR A 62 29.45 9.57 10.79
C THR A 62 30.01 10.21 9.52
N ARG A 63 31.19 10.82 9.66
CA ARG A 63 31.90 11.40 8.51
C ARG A 63 32.43 10.29 7.61
N VAL A 64 32.27 10.48 6.31
CA VAL A 64 32.92 9.64 5.30
C VAL A 64 34.44 9.75 5.47
N PRO A 65 35.19 8.63 5.52
CA PRO A 65 36.64 8.67 5.61
C PRO A 65 37.27 9.50 4.48
N PRO A 66 38.35 10.27 4.74
CA PRO A 66 38.95 11.17 3.75
C PRO A 66 39.53 10.44 2.52
N ASN A 67 39.79 9.14 2.64
CA ASN A 67 40.30 8.29 1.56
C ASN A 67 39.22 7.43 0.89
N PHE A 68 37.94 7.67 1.18
CA PHE A 68 36.85 6.95 0.55
C PHE A 68 36.85 7.21 -0.96
N LYS A 69 37.04 6.15 -1.74
CA LYS A 69 36.92 6.19 -3.20
C LYS A 69 35.52 5.75 -3.57
N ILE A 70 34.81 6.59 -4.33
CA ILE A 70 33.53 6.20 -4.90
C ILE A 70 33.78 5.03 -5.85
N PRO A 71 33.15 3.87 -5.65
CA PRO A 71 33.31 2.76 -6.57
C PRO A 71 32.75 3.15 -7.94
N HIS A 72 33.44 2.76 -9.01
CA HIS A 72 32.91 2.90 -10.36
C HIS A 72 31.79 1.88 -10.56
N LEU A 73 30.54 2.33 -10.48
CA LEU A 73 29.38 1.48 -10.72
C LEU A 73 29.11 1.34 -12.23
N PRO A 74 28.74 0.16 -12.71
CA PRO A 74 28.29 0.01 -14.09
C PRO A 74 27.03 0.84 -14.30
N THR A 75 27.03 1.70 -15.31
CA THR A 75 25.84 2.43 -15.77
C THR A 75 25.12 1.62 -16.85
N PHE A 76 23.80 1.44 -16.67
CA PHE A 76 22.96 0.89 -17.71
C PHE A 76 22.64 1.97 -18.75
N ASP A 77 23.05 1.75 -20.00
CA ASP A 77 22.91 2.74 -21.08
C ASP A 77 21.63 2.55 -21.92
N GLY A 78 20.79 1.57 -21.55
CA GLY A 78 19.53 1.26 -22.21
C GLY A 78 19.65 0.56 -23.57
N LYS A 79 20.87 0.32 -24.08
CA LYS A 79 21.09 -0.24 -25.43
C LYS A 79 21.26 -1.76 -25.44
N THR A 80 21.42 -2.36 -24.27
CA THR A 80 21.73 -3.78 -24.08
C THR A 80 20.67 -4.44 -23.22
N ASN A 81 20.60 -5.77 -23.25
CA ASN A 81 19.56 -6.52 -22.56
C ASN A 81 19.64 -6.27 -21.04
N PRO A 82 18.58 -5.77 -20.37
CA PRO A 82 18.59 -5.47 -18.93
C PRO A 82 18.99 -6.66 -18.04
N LEU A 83 18.70 -7.90 -18.49
CA LEU A 83 19.06 -9.11 -17.76
C LEU A 83 20.57 -9.36 -17.71
N GLU A 84 21.33 -8.83 -18.67
CA GLU A 84 22.81 -8.88 -18.66
C GLU A 84 23.44 -7.91 -17.64
N HIS A 85 22.64 -7.01 -17.05
CA HIS A 85 23.09 -6.00 -16.07
C HIS A 85 22.62 -6.27 -14.64
N LEU A 86 22.03 -7.44 -14.37
CA LEU A 86 21.64 -7.83 -13.02
C LEU A 86 22.88 -8.08 -12.15
N MET A 87 23.11 -7.22 -11.16
CA MET A 87 24.14 -7.42 -10.14
C MET A 87 23.50 -7.88 -8.82
N ALA A 88 23.73 -9.13 -8.44
CA ALA A 88 23.40 -9.62 -7.11
C ALA A 88 24.52 -9.23 -6.13
N VAL A 89 24.20 -8.40 -5.13
CA VAL A 89 25.11 -8.05 -4.05
C VAL A 89 24.80 -8.94 -2.84
N VAL A 90 25.72 -9.83 -2.48
CA VAL A 90 25.62 -10.60 -1.23
C VAL A 90 26.10 -9.73 -0.09
N THR A 91 25.21 -9.36 0.83
CA THR A 91 25.57 -8.68 2.07
C THR A 91 25.90 -9.73 3.12
N GLN A 92 27.13 -9.71 3.63
CA GLN A 92 27.54 -10.54 4.75
C GLN A 92 27.46 -9.67 6.01
N THR A 93 26.45 -9.88 6.84
CA THR A 93 26.34 -9.24 8.16
C THR A 93 27.07 -10.11 9.17
N SER A 94 28.25 -9.69 9.61
CA SER A 94 28.85 -10.27 10.81
C SER A 94 28.14 -9.68 12.02
N ILE A 95 27.60 -10.55 12.87
CA ILE A 95 27.03 -10.19 14.19
C ILE A 95 28.16 -10.23 15.22
#